data_AF-X1KXC9-F1
#
_entry.id   AF-X1KXC9-F1
#
_cell.length_a   1.000
_cell.length_b   1.000
_cell.length_c   1.000
_cell.angle_alpha   90.00
_cell.angle_beta   90.00
_cell.angle_gamma   90.00
#
_symmetry.space_group_name_H-M   'P 1'
#
loop_
_entity.id
_entity.type
_entity.pdbx_description
1 polymer ?
#
loop_
_entity_poly.entity_id
_entity_poly.type
_entity_poly.pdbx_seq_one_letter_code
_entity_poly.pdbx_strand_id
1 'polypeptide(L)'
;DKNILFRFKIYRNSIEIMAPEFSKIIRQGIKEKAFNTPYPDEAARLIFEIAYAFSERIPNLILGSDKNPKNLDKAEKEFRVYENAIERIILVQYREIPFCVHHVF
;
A
#
# COMPACT_ATOMS: atom_id res chain seq x y z
N ASP A 1 20.98 -5.99 14.85
CA ASP A 1 21.16 -4.66 14.21
C ASP A 1 21.67 -4.62 12.78
N LYS A 2 22.75 -5.32 12.37
CA LYS A 2 23.24 -5.27 10.96
C LYS A 2 22.17 -5.60 9.90
N ASN A 3 21.20 -6.45 10.23
CA ASN A 3 20.16 -6.88 9.30
C ASN A 3 19.11 -5.78 9.02
N ILE A 4 18.78 -4.94 10.01
CA ILE A 4 17.76 -3.88 9.85
C ILE A 4 18.26 -2.80 8.88
N LEU A 5 19.48 -2.30 9.08
CA LEU A 5 20.08 -1.30 8.19
C LEU A 5 20.23 -1.83 6.75
N PHE A 6 20.56 -3.11 6.59
CA PHE A 6 20.68 -3.74 5.28
C PHE A 6 19.34 -3.84 4.55
N ARG A 7 18.28 -4.33 5.22
CA ARG A 7 16.92 -4.39 4.66
C ARG A 7 16.41 -3.00 4.29
N PHE A 8 16.62 -2.02 5.16
CA PHE A 8 16.23 -0.64 4.88
C PHE A 8 16.93 -0.08 3.64
N LYS A 9 18.24 -0.34 3.47
CA LYS A 9 18.99 0.07 2.26
C LYS A 9 18.47 -0.62 1.00
N ILE A 10 18.21 -1.93 1.05
CA ILE A 10 17.61 -2.65 -0.09
C ILE A 10 16.27 -2.03 -0.45
N TYR A 11 15.41 -1.83 0.55
CA TYR A 11 14.09 -1.27 0.34
C TYR A 11 14.16 0.13 -0.29
N ARG A 12 15.01 1.02 0.22
CA ARG A 12 15.21 2.37 -0.35
C ARG A 12 15.67 2.33 -1.81
N ASN A 13 16.62 1.46 -2.15
CA ASN A 13 17.04 1.27 -3.53
C ASN A 13 15.90 0.75 -4.42
N SER A 14 15.04 -0.14 -3.90
CA SER A 14 13.87 -0.61 -4.64
C SER A 14 12.87 0.50 -4.94
N ILE A 15 12.64 1.45 -4.02
CA ILE A 15 11.76 2.61 -4.29
C ILE A 15 12.31 3.44 -5.44
N GLU A 16 13.62 3.69 -5.47
CA GLU A 16 14.24 4.52 -6.51
C GLU A 16 14.02 3.94 -7.92
N ILE A 17 13.93 2.61 -8.02
CA ILE A 17 13.67 1.89 -9.27
C ILE A 17 12.17 1.81 -9.57
N MET A 18 11.35 1.51 -8.56
CA MET A 18 9.93 1.18 -8.75
C MET A 18 9.01 2.41 -8.79
N ALA A 19 9.33 3.46 -8.03
CA ALA A 19 8.49 4.66 -7.96
C ALA A 19 8.32 5.37 -9.31
N PRO A 20 9.35 5.49 -10.17
CA PRO A 20 9.18 6.04 -11.52
C PRO A 20 8.18 5.25 -12.37
N GLU A 21 8.20 3.92 -12.31
CA GLU A 21 7.26 3.08 -13.07
C GLU A 21 5.84 3.20 -12.53
N PHE A 22 5.67 3.25 -11.21
CA PHE A 22 4.36 3.49 -10.59
C PHE A 22 3.82 4.88 -10.90
N SER A 23 4.68 5.91 -10.98
CA SER A 23 4.25 7.24 -11.42
C SER A 23 3.64 7.21 -12.82
N LYS A 24 4.22 6.43 -13.75
CA LYS A 24 3.63 6.26 -15.10
C LYS A 24 2.22 5.67 -15.03
N ILE A 25 2.01 4.66 -14.18
CA ILE A 25 0.69 4.05 -13.95
C ILE A 25 -0.29 5.08 -13.35
N ILE A 26 0.13 5.86 -12.36
CA ILE A 26 -0.71 6.90 -11.75
C ILE A 26 -1.08 7.95 -12.81
N ARG A 27 -0.13 8.41 -13.61
CA ARG A 27 -0.38 9.37 -14.70
C ARG A 27 -1.31 8.80 -15.77
N GLN A 28 -1.21 7.52 -16.08
CA GLN A 28 -2.16 6.84 -16.96
C GLN A 28 -3.57 6.86 -16.36
N GLY A 29 -3.73 6.45 -15.10
CA GLY A 29 -5.03 6.48 -14.44
C GLY A 29 -5.61 7.91 -14.32
N ILE A 30 -4.77 8.94 -14.19
CA ILE A 30 -5.22 10.34 -14.29
C ILE A 30 -5.79 10.66 -15.68
N LYS A 31 -5.09 10.25 -16.76
CA LYS A 31 -5.59 10.42 -18.14
C LYS A 31 -6.92 9.68 -18.37
N GLU A 32 -7.05 8.51 -17.78
CA GLU A 32 -8.26 7.67 -17.83
C GLU A 32 -9.35 8.11 -16.85
N LYS A 33 -9.11 9.17 -16.06
CA LYS A 33 -10.00 9.68 -15.01
C LYS A 33 -10.30 8.68 -13.88
N ALA A 34 -9.49 7.63 -13.77
CA ALA A 34 -9.52 6.69 -12.65
C ALA A 34 -8.88 7.29 -11.39
N PHE A 35 -7.87 8.14 -11.54
CA PHE A 35 -7.15 8.82 -10.45
C PHE A 35 -7.19 10.34 -10.60
N ASN A 36 -6.93 11.08 -9.52
CA ASN A 36 -6.97 12.55 -9.57
C ASN A 36 -5.91 13.25 -8.68
N THR A 37 -4.93 12.50 -8.18
CA THR A 37 -3.86 13.10 -7.37
C THR A 37 -3.05 14.13 -8.17
N PRO A 38 -2.79 15.33 -7.62
CA PRO A 38 -1.98 16.34 -8.29
C PRO A 38 -0.47 16.06 -8.20
N TYR A 39 -0.06 15.05 -7.42
CA TYR A 39 1.33 14.75 -7.10
C TYR A 39 1.68 13.28 -7.46
N PRO A 40 1.72 12.90 -8.75
CA PRO A 40 1.87 11.49 -9.14
C PRO A 40 3.21 10.86 -8.75
N ASP A 41 4.31 11.62 -8.75
CA ASP A 41 5.63 11.10 -8.38
C ASP A 41 5.74 10.88 -6.87
N GLU A 42 5.24 11.83 -6.08
CA GLU A 42 5.20 11.77 -4.63
C GLU A 42 4.21 10.69 -4.16
N ALA A 43 3.05 10.58 -4.81
CA ALA A 43 2.08 9.52 -4.56
C ALA A 43 2.69 8.13 -4.77
N ALA A 44 3.40 7.92 -5.88
CA ALA A 44 4.09 6.65 -6.15
C ALA A 44 5.09 6.30 -5.03
N ARG A 45 5.91 7.26 -4.61
CA ARG A 45 6.87 7.04 -3.50
C ARG A 45 6.17 6.74 -2.19
N LEU A 46 5.13 7.50 -1.85
CA LEU A 46 4.40 7.35 -0.59
C LEU A 46 3.71 5.99 -0.47
N ILE A 47 3.17 5.46 -1.58
CA ILE A 47 2.60 4.10 -1.62
C ILE A 47 3.62 3.05 -1.18
N PHE A 48 4.86 3.15 -1.65
CA PHE A 48 5.91 2.23 -1.23
C PHE A 48 6.31 2.43 0.24
N GLU A 49 6.46 3.68 0.70
CA GLU A 49 6.80 3.97 2.10
C GLU A 49 5.79 3.40 3.08
N ILE A 50 4.51 3.46 2.71
CA ILE A 50 3.46 2.80 3.46
C ILE A 50 3.63 1.28 3.34
N ALA A 51 3.77 0.72 2.13
CA ALA A 51 3.92 -0.73 1.94
C ALA A 51 5.04 -1.34 2.81
N TYR A 52 6.17 -0.64 2.98
CA TYR A 52 7.25 -1.07 3.86
C TYR A 52 6.88 -1.07 5.34
N ALA A 53 6.15 -0.05 5.80
CA ALA A 53 5.66 -0.03 7.18
C ALA A 53 4.73 -1.22 7.47
N PHE A 54 3.98 -1.67 6.48
CA PHE A 54 3.12 -2.86 6.58
C PHE A 54 3.91 -4.18 6.45
N SER A 55 4.94 -4.23 5.60
CA SER A 55 5.79 -5.42 5.45
C SER A 55 6.53 -5.81 6.72
N GLU A 56 6.77 -4.87 7.63
CA GLU A 56 7.37 -5.16 8.94
C GLU A 56 6.35 -5.69 9.97
N ARG A 57 5.05 -5.44 9.77
CA ARG A 57 3.98 -5.79 10.74
C ARG A 57 3.25 -7.08 10.38
N ILE A 58 2.81 -7.20 9.13
CA ILE A 58 1.93 -8.27 8.66
C ILE A 58 2.58 -9.67 8.82
N PRO A 59 3.85 -9.89 8.44
CA PRO A 59 4.45 -11.22 8.57
C PRO A 59 4.48 -11.73 10.02
N ASN A 60 4.69 -10.84 10.99
CA ASN A 60 4.68 -11.20 12.41
C ASN A 60 3.29 -11.64 12.88
N LEU A 61 2.22 -11.02 12.34
CA LEU A 61 0.85 -11.44 12.62
C LEU A 61 0.54 -12.80 11.99
N ILE A 62 0.95 -13.03 10.75
CA ILE A 62 0.73 -14.30 10.03
C ILE A 62 1.49 -15.44 10.72
N LEU A 63 2.79 -15.26 10.99
CA LEU A 63 3.61 -16.29 11.65
C LEU A 63 3.19 -16.54 13.11
N GLY A 64 2.53 -15.58 13.75
CA GLY A 64 1.96 -15.72 15.08
C GLY A 64 0.55 -16.30 15.12
N SER A 65 -0.06 -16.63 13.97
CA SER A 65 -1.47 -17.02 13.89
C SER A 65 -1.79 -18.34 14.58
N ASP A 66 -0.89 -19.33 14.51
CA ASP A 66 -1.05 -20.61 15.21
C ASP A 66 -1.21 -20.45 16.73
N LYS A 67 -0.64 -19.38 17.31
CA LYS A 67 -0.71 -19.08 18.75
C LYS A 67 -1.92 -18.26 19.14
N ASN A 68 -2.48 -17.50 18.20
CA ASN A 68 -3.66 -16.68 18.42
C ASN A 68 -4.40 -16.50 17.10
N PRO A 69 -5.52 -17.21 16.89
CA PRO A 69 -6.30 -17.12 15.66
C PRO A 69 -6.73 -15.68 15.29
N LYS A 70 -6.90 -14.79 16.28
CA LYS A 70 -7.22 -13.36 16.06
C LYS A 70 -6.10 -12.57 15.36
N ASN A 71 -4.90 -13.14 15.22
CA ASN A 71 -3.82 -12.48 14.49
C ASN A 71 -4.09 -12.46 12.98
N LEU A 72 -4.86 -13.42 12.44
CA LEU A 72 -5.29 -13.37 11.05
C LEU A 72 -6.25 -12.20 10.81
N ASP A 73 -7.25 -12.02 11.68
CA ASP A 73 -8.17 -10.86 11.61
C ASP A 73 -7.41 -9.52 11.67
N LYS A 74 -6.35 -9.46 12.50
CA LYS A 74 -5.49 -8.26 12.58
C LYS A 74 -4.69 -8.05 11.30
N ALA A 75 -4.14 -9.11 10.71
CA ALA A 75 -3.41 -9.01 9.45
C ALA A 75 -4.32 -8.53 8.32
N GLU A 76 -5.54 -9.07 8.25
CA GLU A 76 -6.57 -8.62 7.32
C GLU A 76 -6.91 -7.13 7.53
N LYS A 77 -7.10 -6.71 8.78
CA LYS A 77 -7.30 -5.29 9.10
C LYS A 77 -6.15 -4.42 8.61
N GLU A 78 -4.90 -4.84 8.80
CA GLU A 78 -3.74 -4.10 8.30
C GLU A 78 -3.79 -3.94 6.77
N PHE A 79 -4.13 -5.00 6.01
CA PHE A 79 -4.33 -4.88 4.56
C PHE A 79 -5.42 -3.85 4.20
N ARG A 80 -6.56 -3.87 4.90
CA ARG A 80 -7.65 -2.89 4.67
C ARG A 80 -7.21 -1.45 4.95
N VAL A 81 -6.37 -1.24 5.97
CA VAL A 81 -5.81 0.09 6.26
C VAL A 81 -4.86 0.54 5.16
N TYR A 82 -4.02 -0.38 4.65
CA TYR A 82 -3.11 -0.11 3.53
C TYR A 82 -3.89 0.29 2.26
N GLU A 83 -4.90 -0.48 1.88
CA GLU A 83 -5.77 -0.20 0.73
C GLU A 83 -6.42 1.18 0.83
N ASN A 84 -7.13 1.46 1.94
CA ASN A 84 -7.78 2.75 2.15
C ASN A 84 -6.76 3.92 2.19
N ALA A 85 -5.54 3.70 2.66
CA ALA A 85 -4.49 4.72 2.63
C ALA A 85 -4.03 5.02 1.21
N ILE A 86 -3.79 4.00 0.39
CA ILE A 86 -3.44 4.17 -1.03
C ILE A 86 -4.57 4.88 -1.75
N GLU A 87 -5.80 4.41 -1.59
CA GLU A 87 -6.98 5.04 -2.20
C GLU A 87 -6.99 6.54 -1.92
N ARG A 88 -6.80 6.97 -0.68
CA ARG A 88 -6.76 8.41 -0.35
C ARG A 88 -5.59 9.19 -0.96
N ILE A 89 -4.50 8.52 -1.29
CA ILE A 89 -3.30 9.13 -1.91
C ILE A 89 -3.51 9.35 -3.41
N ILE A 90 -4.08 8.37 -4.11
CA ILE A 90 -4.30 8.42 -5.57
C ILE A 90 -5.67 8.98 -5.95
N LEU A 91 -6.65 8.85 -5.06
CA LEU A 91 -8.02 9.34 -5.15
C LEU A 91 -8.24 10.42 -4.08
N VAL A 92 -8.06 11.68 -4.43
CA VAL A 92 -8.61 12.83 -3.70
C VAL A 92 -10.13 12.68 -3.75
N GLN A 93 -10.73 12.38 -2.61
CA GLN A 93 -12.15 12.07 -2.47
C GLN A 93 -13.03 13.25 -2.94
N TYR A 94 -13.70 13.10 -4.09
CA TYR A 94 -15.01 13.71 -4.34
C TYR A 94 -16.01 12.63 -4.78
N ARG A 95 -16.89 12.33 -3.81
CA ARG A 95 -18.20 11.67 -3.78
C ARG A 95 -18.76 10.87 -4.97
N GLU A 96 -19.35 9.75 -4.53
CA GLU A 96 -20.40 8.90 -5.12
C GLU A 96 -19.97 7.87 -6.16
N ILE A 97 -19.42 6.75 -5.65
CA ILE A 97 -19.73 5.44 -6.23
C ILE A 97 -20.40 4.62 -5.12
N PRO A 98 -21.69 4.25 -5.26
CA PRO A 98 -22.32 3.32 -4.36
C PRO A 98 -21.80 1.90 -4.65
N PHE A 99 -21.49 1.18 -3.56
CA PHE A 99 -21.56 -0.29 -3.41
C PHE A 99 -21.02 -1.19 -4.54
N CYS A 100 -19.94 -1.93 -4.25
CA CYS A 100 -19.93 -3.40 -4.14
C CYS A 100 -18.50 -3.97 -4.27
N VAL A 101 -17.89 -4.33 -3.14
CA VAL A 101 -17.03 -5.52 -3.08
C VAL A 101 -17.33 -6.25 -1.76
N HIS A 102 -18.54 -6.77 -1.69
CA HIS A 102 -18.85 -7.96 -0.91
C HIS A 102 -19.10 -9.06 -1.95
N HIS A 103 -18.54 -10.24 -1.74
CA HIS A 103 -18.45 -11.39 -2.65
C HIS A 103 -17.27 -11.41 -3.63
N VAL A 104 -16.13 -11.91 -3.15
CA VAL A 104 -15.45 -13.01 -3.84
C VAL A 104 -15.01 -14.02 -2.77
N PHE A 105 -15.79 -15.11 -2.69
CA PHE A 105 -15.60 -16.41 -2.02
C PHE A 105 -15.07 -16.48 -0.58
#